data_AF-A0A1L4FRB5-F1
#
_entry.id   AF-A0A1L4FRB5-F1
#
_cell.length_a   1.000
_cell.length_b   1.000
_cell.length_c   1.000
_cell.angle_alpha   90.00
_cell.angle_beta   90.00
_cell.angle_gamma   90.00
#
_symmetry.space_group_name_H-M   'P 1'
#
loop_
_entity.id
_entity.type
_entity.pdbx_description
1 polymer ?
#
loop_
_entity_poly.entity_id
_entity_poly.type
_entity_poly.pdbx_seq_one_letter_code
_entity_poly.pdbx_strand_id
1 'polypeptide(L)'
;MAAKLVEAKCNICDTQYSYVFGVVTELIAINEFLRIMIREQRNGLESLETCTEIIKKIFEKSDDYNQMNDEEKSVFIEKTYKFITEFFNDQEKEIFANEIIIKASCEIYPYVNFEDVKEDRQVQNLPLITIETLNKKQYIRTYPGLSYVNFSNDRKLILCPKDLQLSAIVQEQKDI
;
A
#
# COMPACT_ATOMS: atom_id res chain seq x y z
N MET A 1 10.95 -1.52 -0.38
CA MET A 1 11.51 -1.70 0.98
C MET A 1 10.69 -2.81 1.62
N ALA A 2 11.32 -3.82 2.22
CA ALA A 2 10.59 -4.86 2.95
C ALA A 2 9.76 -4.21 4.07
N ALA A 3 8.67 -4.86 4.47
CA ALA A 3 7.84 -4.35 5.55
C ALA A 3 8.63 -4.36 6.87
N LYS A 4 8.30 -3.41 7.75
CA LYS A 4 8.91 -3.27 9.06
C LYS A 4 7.84 -3.11 10.12
N LEU A 5 7.95 -3.89 11.19
CA LEU A 5 7.23 -3.65 12.42
C LEU A 5 8.04 -2.69 13.30
N VAL A 6 7.42 -1.59 13.69
CA VAL A 6 7.96 -0.62 14.63
C VAL A 6 7.12 -0.68 15.90
N GLU A 7 7.76 -0.97 17.03
CA GLU A 7 7.10 -0.94 18.34
C GLU A 7 7.55 0.32 19.09
N ALA A 8 6.60 1.04 19.67
CA ALA A 8 6.89 2.28 20.41
C ALA A 8 6.01 2.42 21.66
N LYS A 9 6.53 3.08 22.69
CA LYS A 9 5.81 3.39 23.92
C LYS A 9 5.61 4.89 24.07
N CYS A 10 4.37 5.33 24.26
CA CYS A 10 4.05 6.74 24.52
C CYS A 10 4.53 7.16 25.91
N ASN A 11 5.27 8.27 26.01
CA ASN A 11 5.70 8.82 27.29
C ASN A 11 4.63 9.68 28.00
N ILE A 12 3.49 9.93 27.36
CA ILE A 12 2.35 10.68 27.93
C ILE A 12 1.30 9.70 28.48
N CYS A 13 0.79 8.79 27.65
CA CYS A 13 -0.27 7.87 28.02
C CYS A 13 0.22 6.47 28.46
N ASP A 14 1.55 6.28 28.52
CA ASP A 14 2.25 5.04 28.91
C ASP A 14 1.85 3.77 28.14
N THR A 15 1.18 3.92 26.99
CA THR A 15 0.68 2.80 26.18
C THR A 15 1.69 2.40 25.10
N GLN A 16 1.78 1.10 24.82
CA GLN A 16 2.59 0.55 23.72
C GLN A 16 1.76 0.39 22.45
N TYR A 17 2.38 0.68 21.31
CA TYR A 17 1.77 0.64 19.98
C TYR A 17 2.68 -0.06 18.98
N SER A 18 2.04 -0.67 17.99
CA SER A 18 2.70 -1.34 16.87
C SER A 18 2.30 -0.67 15.57
N TYR A 19 3.29 -0.39 14.73
CA TYR A 19 3.13 0.28 13.43
C TYR A 19 3.77 -0.56 12.36
N VAL A 20 3.11 -0.72 11.21
CA VAL A 20 3.67 -1.43 10.07
C VAL A 20 3.91 -0.46 8.93
N PHE A 21 5.12 -0.46 8.40
CA PHE A 21 5.53 0.36 7.28
C PHE A 21 6.13 -0.50 6.17
N GLY A 22 5.95 -0.11 4.90
CA GLY A 22 6.66 -0.71 3.76
C GLY A 22 5.85 -1.74 2.98
N VAL A 23 6.50 -2.59 2.20
CA VAL A 23 5.79 -3.50 1.26
C VAL A 23 5.54 -4.84 1.93
N VAL A 24 4.26 -5.14 2.21
CA VAL A 24 3.78 -6.44 2.68
C VAL A 24 3.47 -7.37 1.50
N THR A 25 3.44 -8.68 1.75
CA THR A 25 3.24 -9.73 0.73
C THR A 25 2.01 -9.49 -0.14
N GLU A 26 0.90 -9.04 0.46
CA GLU A 26 -0.37 -8.77 -0.20
C GLU A 26 -0.26 -7.64 -1.25
N LEU A 27 0.69 -6.72 -1.08
CA LEU A 27 0.90 -5.60 -1.99
C LEU A 27 1.94 -5.89 -3.07
N ILE A 28 2.59 -7.06 -3.06
CA ILE A 28 3.58 -7.42 -4.09
C ILE A 28 2.93 -7.46 -5.46
N ALA A 29 1.78 -8.11 -5.60
CA ALA A 29 1.06 -8.19 -6.88
C ALA A 29 0.66 -6.80 -7.41
N ILE A 30 0.23 -5.89 -6.53
CA ILE A 30 -0.10 -4.50 -6.88
C ILE A 30 1.13 -3.76 -7.39
N ASN A 31 2.26 -3.84 -6.67
CA ASN A 31 3.49 -3.18 -7.09
C ASN A 31 4.03 -3.71 -8.42
N GLU A 32 3.96 -5.02 -8.62
CA GLU A 32 4.37 -5.66 -9.87
C GLU A 32 3.44 -5.27 -11.04
N PHE A 33 2.14 -5.20 -10.79
CA PHE A 33 1.16 -4.68 -11.75
C PHE A 33 1.47 -3.24 -12.17
N LEU A 34 1.68 -2.34 -11.19
CA LEU A 34 2.09 -0.96 -11.44
C LEU A 34 3.40 -0.87 -12.22
N ARG A 35 4.40 -1.70 -11.87
CA ARG A 35 5.71 -1.73 -12.55
C ARG A 35 5.57 -2.11 -14.02
N ILE A 36 4.77 -3.12 -14.34
CA ILE A 36 4.54 -3.56 -15.72
C ILE A 36 3.79 -2.47 -16.50
N MET A 37 2.73 -1.90 -15.92
CA MET A 37 2.00 -0.79 -16.53
C MET A 37 2.89 0.40 -16.86
N ILE A 38 3.78 0.81 -15.94
CA ILE A 38 4.73 1.90 -16.16
C ILE A 38 5.75 1.52 -17.23
N ARG A 39 6.29 0.30 -17.22
CA ARG A 39 7.26 -0.12 -18.22
C ARG A 39 6.66 -0.13 -19.63
N GLU A 40 5.41 -0.55 -19.75
CA GLU A 40 4.72 -0.70 -21.04
C GLU A 40 3.93 0.55 -21.45
N GLN A 41 3.81 1.53 -20.54
CA GLN A 41 3.02 2.76 -20.72
C GLN A 41 1.61 2.48 -21.25
N ARG A 42 0.99 1.44 -20.68
CA ARG A 42 -0.34 0.95 -21.08
C ARG A 42 -1.26 0.94 -19.87
N ASN A 43 -2.52 1.33 -20.06
CA ASN A 43 -3.53 1.23 -19.03
C ASN A 43 -3.91 -0.24 -18.80
N GLY A 44 -3.35 -0.83 -17.75
CA GLY A 44 -3.61 -2.22 -17.36
C GLY A 44 -5.04 -2.50 -16.93
N LEU A 45 -5.85 -1.46 -16.69
CA LEU A 45 -7.26 -1.57 -16.28
C LEU A 45 -8.24 -1.24 -17.42
N GLU A 46 -7.75 -1.02 -18.65
CA GLU A 46 -8.59 -0.65 -19.79
C GLU A 46 -9.59 -1.75 -20.19
N SER A 47 -9.19 -3.01 -20.01
CA SER A 47 -9.98 -4.18 -20.39
C SER A 47 -9.59 -5.39 -19.55
N LEU A 48 -10.49 -6.38 -19.50
CA LEU A 48 -10.21 -7.67 -18.86
C LEU A 48 -9.00 -8.37 -19.51
N GLU A 49 -8.91 -8.32 -20.84
CA GLU A 49 -7.83 -8.95 -21.60
C GLU A 49 -6.48 -8.35 -21.21
N THR A 50 -6.35 -7.01 -21.26
CA THR A 50 -5.13 -6.30 -20.87
C THR A 50 -4.72 -6.60 -19.42
N CYS A 51 -5.68 -6.57 -18.50
CA CYS A 51 -5.39 -6.84 -17.10
C CYS A 51 -4.90 -8.28 -16.90
N THR A 52 -5.56 -9.23 -17.55
CA THR A 52 -5.19 -10.65 -17.53
C THR A 52 -3.82 -10.91 -18.13
N GLU A 53 -3.46 -10.24 -19.23
CA GLU A 53 -2.12 -10.30 -19.83
C GLU A 53 -1.05 -9.87 -18.82
N ILE A 54 -1.28 -8.76 -18.11
CA ILE A 54 -0.34 -8.27 -17.10
C ILE A 54 -0.26 -9.25 -15.94
N ILE A 55 -1.39 -9.76 -15.43
CA ILE A 55 -1.40 -10.76 -14.35
C ILE A 55 -0.57 -11.99 -14.73
N LYS A 56 -0.76 -12.52 -15.95
CA LYS A 56 0.05 -13.64 -16.44
C LYS A 56 1.54 -13.32 -16.42
N LYS A 57 1.96 -12.12 -16.83
CA LYS A 57 3.36 -11.67 -16.78
C LYS A 57 3.91 -11.55 -15.34
N ILE A 58 3.07 -11.21 -14.35
CA ILE A 58 3.48 -11.17 -12.94
C ILE A 58 3.86 -12.57 -12.45
N PHE A 59 3.07 -13.58 -12.83
CA PHE A 59 3.20 -14.94 -12.29
C PHE A 59 3.88 -15.95 -13.24
N GLU A 60 4.27 -15.56 -14.45
CA GLU A 60 4.90 -16.47 -15.43
C GLU A 60 6.18 -17.15 -14.92
N LYS A 61 6.85 -16.53 -13.94
CA LYS A 61 8.08 -17.06 -13.30
C LYS A 61 7.83 -17.72 -11.94
N SER A 62 6.58 -17.79 -11.49
CA SER A 62 6.23 -18.46 -10.24
C SER A 62 6.13 -19.96 -10.46
N ASP A 63 6.93 -20.74 -9.74
CA ASP A 63 6.88 -22.20 -9.79
C ASP A 63 5.49 -22.72 -9.38
N ASP A 64 4.91 -22.14 -8.33
CA ASP A 64 3.56 -22.48 -7.85
C ASP A 64 2.50 -22.25 -8.95
N TYR A 65 2.54 -21.08 -9.61
CA TYR A 65 1.62 -20.79 -10.70
C TYR A 65 1.82 -21.73 -11.89
N ASN A 66 3.06 -22.07 -12.21
CA ASN A 66 3.37 -22.94 -13.35
C ASN A 66 2.94 -24.39 -13.14
N GLN A 67 2.90 -24.86 -11.89
CA GLN A 67 2.43 -26.20 -11.51
C GLN A 67 0.90 -26.35 -11.50
N MET A 68 0.15 -25.25 -11.46
CA MET A 68 -1.31 -25.27 -11.56
C MET A 68 -1.78 -25.76 -12.94
N ASN A 69 -2.88 -26.51 -12.95
CA ASN A 69 -3.58 -26.85 -14.18
C ASN A 69 -4.34 -25.64 -14.77
N ASP A 70 -4.90 -25.77 -15.96
CA ASP A 70 -5.53 -24.65 -16.68
C ASP A 70 -6.78 -24.10 -15.97
N GLU A 71 -7.55 -24.95 -15.28
CA GLU A 71 -8.73 -24.53 -14.50
C GLU A 71 -8.30 -23.74 -13.26
N GLU A 72 -7.31 -24.25 -12.53
CA GLU A 72 -6.72 -23.57 -11.36
C GLU A 72 -6.11 -22.21 -11.73
N LYS A 73 -5.37 -22.15 -12.84
CA LYS A 73 -4.81 -20.88 -13.37
C LYS A 73 -5.91 -19.89 -13.70
N SER A 74 -6.99 -20.34 -14.32
CA SER A 74 -8.13 -19.49 -14.68
C SER A 74 -8.79 -18.90 -13.44
N VAL A 75 -9.06 -19.72 -12.42
CA VAL A 75 -9.62 -19.27 -11.13
C VAL A 75 -8.67 -18.32 -10.39
N PHE A 76 -7.36 -18.62 -10.41
CA PHE A 76 -6.34 -17.77 -9.81
C PHE A 76 -6.31 -16.38 -10.47
N ILE A 77 -6.25 -16.34 -11.81
CA ILE A 77 -6.28 -15.09 -12.59
C ILE A 77 -7.53 -14.29 -12.27
N GLU A 78 -8.71 -14.92 -12.23
CA GLU A 78 -9.98 -14.23 -11.94
C GLU A 78 -9.97 -13.59 -10.55
N LYS A 79 -9.49 -14.32 -9.53
CA LYS A 79 -9.36 -13.78 -8.17
C LYS A 79 -8.38 -12.62 -8.11
N THR A 80 -7.23 -12.73 -8.77
CA THR A 80 -6.24 -11.66 -8.82
C THR A 80 -6.76 -10.45 -9.59
N TYR A 81 -7.46 -10.66 -10.70
CA TYR A 81 -8.10 -9.61 -11.47
C TYR A 81 -9.09 -8.83 -10.61
N LYS A 82 -9.96 -9.53 -9.89
CA LYS A 82 -10.92 -8.91 -8.97
C LYS A 82 -10.20 -8.10 -7.89
N PHE A 83 -9.20 -8.70 -7.24
CA PHE A 83 -8.40 -8.01 -6.23
C PHE A 83 -7.76 -6.72 -6.77
N ILE A 84 -7.10 -6.77 -7.92
CA ILE A 84 -6.43 -5.62 -8.54
C ILE A 84 -7.44 -4.53 -8.91
N THR A 85 -8.56 -4.89 -9.52
CA THR A 85 -9.57 -3.93 -9.99
C THR A 85 -10.35 -3.27 -8.86
N GLU A 86 -10.59 -4.00 -7.76
CA GLU A 86 -11.22 -3.48 -6.54
C GLU A 86 -10.25 -2.66 -5.69
N PHE A 87 -8.94 -2.89 -5.83
CA PHE A 87 -7.92 -2.18 -5.06
C PHE A 87 -7.82 -0.69 -5.41
N PHE A 88 -7.96 -0.34 -6.69
CA PHE A 88 -7.84 1.05 -7.16
C PHE A 88 -9.18 1.79 -7.12
N ASN A 89 -9.16 3.01 -6.58
CA ASN A 89 -10.33 3.88 -6.56
C ASN A 89 -10.54 4.56 -7.93
N ASP A 90 -11.68 5.24 -8.10
CA ASP A 90 -12.05 5.85 -9.39
C ASP A 90 -11.07 6.95 -9.82
N GLN A 91 -10.54 7.72 -8.87
CA GLN A 91 -9.54 8.76 -9.15
C GLN A 91 -8.23 8.17 -9.68
N GLU A 92 -7.78 7.04 -9.11
CA GLU A 92 -6.58 6.33 -9.56
C GLU A 92 -6.79 5.72 -10.94
N LYS A 93 -7.96 5.13 -11.18
CA LYS A 93 -8.36 4.62 -12.49
C LYS A 93 -8.37 5.73 -13.54
N GLU A 94 -8.85 6.92 -13.20
CA GLU A 94 -8.84 8.09 -14.07
C GLU A 94 -7.41 8.55 -14.39
N ILE A 95 -6.52 8.58 -13.40
CA ILE A 95 -5.09 8.90 -13.62
C ILE A 95 -4.47 7.89 -14.59
N PHE A 96 -4.72 6.59 -14.39
CA PHE A 96 -4.17 5.53 -15.26
C PHE A 96 -4.69 5.58 -16.70
N ALA A 97 -5.88 6.13 -16.91
CA ALA A 97 -6.46 6.27 -18.24
C ALA A 97 -5.92 7.50 -19.00
N ASN A 98 -5.58 8.58 -18.29
CA ASN A 98 -5.39 9.89 -18.90
C ASN A 98 -3.95 10.44 -18.83
N GLU A 99 -3.09 9.88 -17.98
CA GLU A 99 -1.77 10.44 -17.71
C GLU A 99 -0.64 9.43 -17.98
N ILE A 100 0.52 9.94 -18.40
CA ILE A 100 1.75 9.15 -18.54
C ILE A 100 2.39 9.01 -17.16
N ILE A 101 2.45 7.78 -16.64
CA ILE A 101 2.97 7.47 -15.31
C ILE A 101 4.48 7.22 -15.41
N ILE A 102 5.28 7.97 -14.66
CA ILE A 102 6.73 7.76 -14.59
C ILE A 102 7.09 6.85 -13.42
N LYS A 103 6.37 7.00 -12.30
CA LYS A 103 6.66 6.26 -11.08
C LYS A 103 5.36 6.00 -10.34
N ALA A 104 5.22 4.80 -9.81
CA ALA A 104 4.20 4.49 -8.83
C ALA A 104 4.75 3.49 -7.82
N SER A 105 4.22 3.55 -6.60
CA SER A 105 4.52 2.60 -5.54
C SER A 105 3.33 2.44 -4.63
N CYS A 106 3.20 1.25 -4.08
CA CYS A 106 2.22 0.95 -3.06
C CYS A 106 2.92 0.32 -1.84
N GLU A 107 2.65 0.84 -0.67
CA GLU A 107 3.16 0.29 0.59
C GLU A 107 2.07 0.35 1.66
N ILE A 108 2.20 -0.46 2.70
CA ILE A 108 1.39 -0.29 3.89
C ILE A 108 1.96 0.88 4.69
N TYR A 109 1.07 1.74 5.15
CA TYR A 109 1.42 2.88 5.97
C TYR A 109 0.45 2.97 7.16
N PRO A 110 0.92 3.37 8.36
CA PRO A 110 0.06 3.50 9.53
C PRO A 110 -0.68 4.85 9.55
N TYR A 111 -1.93 4.78 9.96
CA TYR A 111 -2.88 5.87 10.08
C TYR A 111 -3.57 5.83 11.44
N VAL A 112 -4.13 6.97 11.83
CA VAL A 112 -4.99 7.09 13.01
C VAL A 112 -6.24 7.84 12.61
N ASN A 113 -7.40 7.31 12.96
CA ASN A 113 -8.64 8.04 12.83
C ASN A 113 -8.70 9.12 13.92
N PHE A 114 -8.66 10.39 13.51
CA PHE A 114 -8.68 11.50 14.47
C PHE A 114 -10.10 11.86 14.93
N GLU A 115 -11.12 11.36 14.22
CA GLU A 115 -12.53 11.56 14.55
C GLU A 115 -12.98 10.67 15.72
N ASP A 116 -12.29 9.53 15.92
CA ASP A 116 -12.54 8.66 17.07
C ASP A 116 -12.23 9.38 18.39
N VAL A 117 -12.98 9.01 19.43
CA VAL A 117 -12.69 9.47 20.80
C VAL A 117 -11.32 8.97 21.24
N LYS A 118 -10.62 9.79 22.03
CA LYS A 118 -9.20 9.61 22.37
C LYS A 118 -8.88 8.19 22.83
N GLU A 119 -9.74 7.60 23.65
CA GLU A 119 -9.55 6.30 24.28
C GLU A 119 -9.62 5.14 23.29
N ASP A 120 -10.39 5.30 22.22
CA ASP A 120 -10.69 4.28 21.21
C ASP A 120 -9.77 4.37 19.98
N ARG A 121 -8.98 5.43 19.85
CA ARG A 121 -8.05 5.62 18.73
C ARG A 121 -7.03 4.50 18.66
N GLN A 122 -6.93 3.88 17.49
CA GLN A 122 -6.00 2.80 17.19
C GLN A 122 -5.18 3.12 15.94
N VAL A 123 -4.04 2.43 15.83
CA VAL A 123 -3.23 2.44 14.61
C VAL A 123 -3.90 1.51 13.61
N GLN A 124 -4.21 2.04 12.43
CA GLN A 124 -4.70 1.28 11.28
C GLN A 124 -3.59 1.25 10.22
N ASN A 125 -3.29 0.09 9.66
CA ASN A 125 -2.30 -0.02 8.59
C ASN A 125 -3.06 -0.13 7.26
N LEU A 126 -2.94 0.87 6.40
CA LEU A 126 -3.68 0.95 5.13
C LEU A 126 -2.73 1.13 3.94
N PRO A 127 -3.11 0.64 2.74
CA PRO A 127 -2.28 0.78 1.55
C PRO A 127 -2.17 2.24 1.07
N LEU A 128 -0.98 2.81 1.13
CA LEU A 128 -0.64 4.10 0.56
C LEU A 128 -0.16 3.94 -0.88
N ILE A 129 -0.91 4.47 -1.83
CA ILE A 129 -0.47 4.59 -3.22
C ILE A 129 0.13 5.97 -3.45
N THR A 130 1.29 6.01 -4.08
CA THR A 130 1.86 7.23 -4.66
C THR A 130 2.03 7.05 -6.15
N ILE A 131 1.59 8.02 -6.95
CA ILE A 131 1.71 8.05 -8.42
C ILE A 131 2.36 9.38 -8.81
N GLU A 132 3.38 9.33 -9.65
CA GLU A 132 4.05 10.47 -10.25
C GLU A 132 3.88 10.41 -11.78
N THR A 133 3.35 11.51 -12.33
CA THR A 133 3.08 11.65 -13.76
C THR A 133 4.16 12.48 -14.45
N LEU A 134 4.27 12.40 -15.79
CA LEU A 134 5.23 13.17 -16.58
C LEU A 134 5.16 14.68 -16.34
N ASN A 135 3.97 15.20 -16.09
CA ASN A 135 3.73 16.61 -15.81
C ASN A 135 4.09 17.01 -14.36
N LYS A 136 4.81 16.16 -13.62
CA LYS A 136 5.21 16.33 -12.21
C LYS A 136 4.04 16.50 -11.24
N LYS A 137 2.82 16.10 -11.63
CA LYS A 137 1.72 15.98 -10.67
C LYS A 137 1.93 14.70 -9.87
N GLN A 138 2.09 14.86 -8.57
CA GLN A 138 2.13 13.75 -7.63
C GLN A 138 0.73 13.54 -7.06
N TYR A 139 0.20 12.34 -7.23
CA TYR A 139 -0.98 11.86 -6.52
C TYR A 139 -0.51 10.99 -5.35
N ILE A 140 -1.12 11.21 -4.19
CA ILE A 140 -0.95 10.38 -3.00
C ILE A 140 -2.36 10.03 -2.56
N ARG A 141 -2.66 8.73 -2.44
CA ARG A 141 -3.96 8.26 -1.94
C ARG A 141 -4.21 8.83 -0.55
N THR A 142 -5.37 9.43 -0.35
CA THR A 142 -5.79 9.94 0.97
C THR A 142 -7.00 9.18 1.48
N TYR A 143 -7.13 9.12 2.80
CA TYR A 143 -8.24 8.50 3.50
C TYR A 143 -8.93 9.58 4.36
N PRO A 144 -10.15 10.01 4.02
CA PRO A 144 -10.88 10.99 4.81
C PRO A 144 -11.04 10.54 6.27
N GLY A 145 -10.88 11.47 7.22
CA GLY A 145 -10.95 11.18 8.67
C GLY A 145 -9.67 10.55 9.26
N LEU A 146 -8.68 10.19 8.43
CA LEU A 146 -7.44 9.59 8.89
C LEU A 146 -6.25 10.56 8.78
N SER A 147 -5.35 10.48 9.77
CA SER A 147 -4.05 11.16 9.75
C SER A 147 -2.92 10.15 9.61
N TYR A 148 -1.95 10.48 8.75
CA TYR A 148 -0.70 9.73 8.64
C TYR A 148 0.06 9.75 9.96
N VAL A 149 0.61 8.61 10.34
CA VAL A 149 1.54 8.53 11.47
C VAL A 149 2.88 9.13 11.04
N ASN A 150 3.20 10.29 11.60
CA ASN A 150 4.47 10.96 11.36
C ASN A 150 5.60 10.31 12.17
N PHE A 151 6.81 10.33 11.59
CA PHE A 151 8.03 9.83 12.21
C PHE A 151 9.14 10.87 12.20
N SER A 152 9.71 11.15 13.37
CA SER A 152 10.90 11.99 13.53
C SER A 152 12.13 11.08 13.60
N ASN A 153 12.84 10.98 12.47
CA ASN A 153 14.06 10.17 12.34
C ASN A 153 15.15 10.56 13.34
N ASP A 154 15.27 11.85 13.64
CA ASP A 154 16.27 12.44 14.54
C ASP A 154 16.04 12.06 16.01
N ARG A 155 14.77 11.97 16.44
CA ARG A 155 14.41 11.69 17.84
C ARG A 155 13.89 10.29 18.08
N LYS A 156 13.74 9.49 17.02
CA LYS A 156 13.04 8.18 17.04
C LYS A 156 11.68 8.29 17.72
N LEU A 157 10.96 9.36 17.40
CA LEU A 157 9.61 9.61 17.89
C LEU A 157 8.59 9.32 16.79
N ILE A 158 7.51 8.66 17.17
CA ILE A 158 6.37 8.36 16.32
C ILE A 158 5.10 8.94 16.92
N LEU A 159 4.12 9.25 16.08
CA LEU A 159 2.84 9.80 16.51
C LEU A 159 2.10 8.80 17.41
N CYS A 160 1.76 9.20 18.63
CA CYS A 160 0.87 8.45 19.51
C CYS A 160 -0.56 8.57 19.00
N PRO A 161 -1.30 7.47 18.81
CA PRO A 161 -2.68 7.53 18.30
C PRO A 161 -3.66 8.19 19.29
N LYS A 162 -3.42 8.07 20.60
CA LYS A 162 -4.31 8.69 21.60
C LYS A 162 -4.11 10.20 21.67
N ASP A 163 -2.85 10.63 21.79
CA ASP A 163 -2.51 12.03 22.05
C ASP A 163 -2.36 12.84 20.75
N LEU A 164 -2.25 12.18 19.59
CA LEU A 164 -1.98 12.77 18.26
C LEU A 164 -0.72 13.66 18.22
N GLN A 165 0.26 13.35 19.08
CA GLN A 165 1.54 14.04 19.19
C GLN A 165 2.70 13.08 18.97
N LEU A 166 3.86 13.60 18.56
CA LEU A 166 5.13 12.85 18.48
C LEU A 166 5.68 12.58 19.90
N SER A 167 5.05 11.64 20.60
CA SER A 167 5.33 11.31 22.00
C SER A 167 5.65 9.83 22.23
N ALA A 168 5.47 8.98 21.22
CA ALA A 168 5.84 7.58 21.31
C ALA A 168 7.30 7.36 20.93
N ILE A 169 8.08 6.81 21.85
CA ILE A 169 9.50 6.52 21.67
C ILE A 169 9.64 5.10 21.10
N VAL A 170 10.28 4.98 19.94
CA VAL A 170 10.56 3.68 19.30
C VAL A 170 11.44 2.83 20.21
N GLN A 171 10.98 1.63 20.50
CA GLN A 171 11.68 0.63 21.30
C GLN A 171 12.36 -0.41 20.41
N GLU A 172 11.65 -0.89 19.38
CA GLU A 172 12.13 -1.95 18.50
C GLU A 172 11.73 -1.65 17.04
N GLN A 173 12.58 -2.08 16.10
CA GLN A 173 12.28 -2.12 14.68
C GLN A 173 12.81 -3.42 14.09
N LYS A 174 11.93 -4.21 13.47
CA LYS A 174 12.28 -5.48 12.83
C LYS A 174 11.64 -5.61 11.45
N ASP A 175 12.35 -6.28 10.54
CA ASP A 175 11.81 -6.63 9.22
C ASP A 175 10.78 -7.75 9.37
N ILE A 176 9.69 -7.67 8.59
CA ILE A 176 8.60 -8.65 8.56
C ILE A 176 8.19 -9.01 7.13
#